data_AF-A0A124JVB9-F1
#
_entry.id   AF-A0A124JVB9-F1
#
_cell.length_a   1.000
_cell.length_b   1.000
_cell.length_c   1.000
_cell.angle_alpha   90.00
_cell.angle_beta   90.00
_cell.angle_gamma   90.00
#
_symmetry.space_group_name_H-M   'P 1'
#
loop_
_entity.id
_entity.type
_entity.pdbx_description
1 polymer ?
#
loop_
_entity_poly.entity_id
_entity_poly.type
_entity_poly.pdbx_seq_one_letter_code
_entity_poly.pdbx_strand_id
1 'polypeptide(L)'
;MTAAKIAALNDAARTKLTGCRVVITPGVADLGDVGEIFEQVCSYADFNERNDAHGEHDFGSFEFAGKLVFWKFDYYDLDLLMRSPDPSDPAVTARVLTVMLAEEY
;
A
#
# COMPACT_ATOMS: atom_id res chain seq x y z
N MET A 1 7.46 -12.22 -14.44
CA MET A 1 7.65 -11.25 -13.34
C MET A 1 8.20 -11.96 -12.13
N THR A 2 8.95 -11.28 -11.27
CA THR A 2 9.39 -11.82 -9.99
C THR A 2 8.79 -11.00 -8.87
N ALA A 3 8.23 -11.67 -7.85
CA ALA A 3 7.67 -11.03 -6.67
C ALA A 3 8.67 -10.03 -6.04
N ALA A 4 9.95 -10.40 -6.00
CA ALA A 4 11.03 -9.53 -5.53
C ALA A 4 11.14 -8.18 -6.27
N LYS A 5 10.85 -8.13 -7.58
CA LYS A 5 10.85 -6.86 -8.33
C LYS A 5 9.64 -6.01 -7.96
N ILE A 6 8.49 -6.64 -7.75
CA ILE A 6 7.26 -5.96 -7.32
C ILE A 6 7.44 -5.41 -5.90
N ALA A 7 7.97 -6.21 -4.98
CA ALA A 7 8.33 -5.80 -3.62
C ALA A 7 9.28 -4.61 -3.59
N ALA A 8 10.37 -4.65 -4.37
CA ALA A 8 11.30 -3.52 -4.45
C ALA A 8 10.64 -2.21 -4.93
N LEU A 9 9.70 -2.31 -5.88
CA LEU A 9 8.95 -1.14 -6.36
C LEU A 9 7.92 -0.66 -5.33
N ASN A 10 7.25 -1.57 -4.64
CA ASN A 10 6.28 -1.25 -3.60
C ASN A 10 6.95 -0.62 -2.38
N ASP A 11 8.07 -1.17 -1.93
CA ASP A 11 8.87 -0.58 -0.85
C ASP A 11 9.38 0.81 -1.23
N ALA A 12 9.90 0.99 -2.45
CA ALA A 12 10.32 2.30 -2.92
C ALA A 12 9.16 3.30 -2.96
N ALA A 13 7.97 2.85 -3.37
CA ALA A 13 6.77 3.69 -3.43
C ALA A 13 6.25 4.05 -2.04
N ARG A 14 6.17 3.08 -1.14
CA ARG A 14 5.69 3.22 0.25
C ARG A 14 6.61 4.09 1.10
N THR A 15 7.92 3.81 1.08
CA THR A 15 8.91 4.50 1.92
C THR A 15 9.09 5.97 1.55
N LYS A 16 8.86 6.33 0.27
CA LYS A 16 9.04 7.70 -0.24
C LYS A 16 7.72 8.41 -0.54
N LEU A 17 6.60 7.68 -0.58
CA LEU A 17 5.31 8.14 -1.05
C LEU A 17 5.38 8.79 -2.45
N THR A 18 6.25 8.24 -3.31
CA THR A 18 6.46 8.69 -4.70
C THR A 18 6.31 7.52 -5.67
N GLY A 19 5.79 7.77 -6.87
CA GLY A 19 5.57 6.69 -7.85
C GLY A 19 4.33 5.84 -7.54
N CYS A 20 3.49 6.30 -6.60
CA CYS A 20 2.15 5.80 -6.36
C CYS A 20 1.18 6.97 -6.15
N ARG A 21 -0.11 6.72 -6.34
CA ARG A 21 -1.18 7.58 -5.84
C ARG A 21 -1.54 7.12 -4.44
N VAL A 22 -1.80 8.07 -3.55
CA VAL A 22 -2.16 7.77 -2.17
C VAL A 22 -3.64 8.09 -1.98
N VAL A 23 -4.38 7.13 -1.43
CA VAL A 23 -5.80 7.24 -1.11
C VAL A 23 -5.96 6.91 0.37
N ILE A 24 -6.70 7.75 1.09
CA ILE A 24 -7.10 7.51 2.47
C ILE A 24 -8.62 7.43 2.54
N THR A 25 -9.16 6.52 3.34
CA THR A 25 -10.60 6.48 3.61
C THR A 25 -11.00 7.55 4.64
N PRO A 26 -12.30 7.91 4.70
CA PRO A 26 -12.80 8.83 5.74
C PRO A 26 -12.46 8.35 7.16
N GLY A 27 -12.54 7.04 7.44
CA GLY A 27 -12.19 6.51 8.75
C GLY A 27 -10.77 6.84 9.19
N VAL A 28 -9.79 6.77 8.27
CA VAL A 28 -8.40 7.16 8.54
C VAL A 28 -8.23 8.67 8.62
N ALA A 29 -8.92 9.44 7.77
CA ALA A 29 -8.90 10.90 7.81
C ALA A 29 -9.44 11.46 9.14
N ASP A 30 -10.47 10.81 9.70
CA ASP A 30 -11.13 11.23 10.94
C ASP A 30 -10.32 10.91 12.21
N LEU A 31 -9.30 10.04 12.13
CA LEU A 31 -8.38 9.76 13.26
C LEU A 31 -7.46 10.95 13.60
N GLY A 32 -7.33 11.92 12.69
CA GLY A 32 -6.66 13.20 12.94
C GLY A 32 -5.14 13.21 12.78
N ASP A 33 -4.44 12.09 13.03
CA ASP A 33 -2.98 12.02 12.88
C ASP A 33 -2.54 11.19 11.66
N VAL A 34 -2.94 11.68 10.49
CA VAL A 34 -2.59 11.06 9.21
C VAL A 34 -1.07 11.00 9.00
N GLY A 35 -0.31 11.94 9.59
CA GLY A 35 1.15 11.97 9.52
C GLY A 35 1.77 10.73 10.18
N GLU A 36 1.42 10.45 11.44
CA GLU A 36 1.94 9.28 12.17
C GLU A 36 1.52 7.97 11.49
N ILE A 37 0.29 7.91 10.94
CA ILE A 37 -0.17 6.76 10.15
C ILE A 37 0.74 6.54 8.94
N PHE A 38 1.09 7.59 8.20
CA PHE A 38 2.01 7.46 7.06
C PHE A 38 3.44 7.13 7.49
N GLU A 39 3.92 7.60 8.64
CA GLU A 39 5.22 7.19 9.18
C GLU A 39 5.28 5.69 9.48
N GLN A 40 4.20 5.14 10.06
CA GLN A 40 4.06 3.70 10.28
C GLN A 40 4.00 2.94 8.95
N VAL A 41 3.22 3.45 7.98
CA VAL A 41 3.20 2.88 6.62
C VAL A 41 4.58 2.93 5.98
N CYS A 42 5.35 4.01 6.09
CA CYS A 42 6.70 4.14 5.50
C CYS A 42 7.75 3.26 6.19
N SER A 43 7.61 3.01 7.49
CA SER A 43 8.55 2.22 8.29
C SER A 43 8.15 0.75 8.46
N TYR A 44 6.98 0.36 7.95
CA TYR A 44 6.49 -1.01 8.03
C TYR A 44 7.51 -2.04 7.52
N ALA A 45 7.74 -3.07 8.32
CA ALA A 45 8.67 -4.15 8.03
C ALA A 45 8.18 -5.53 8.52
N ASP A 46 6.96 -5.60 9.09
CA ASP A 46 6.40 -6.84 9.65
C ASP A 46 5.71 -7.70 8.57
N PHE A 47 6.42 -7.99 7.49
CA PHE A 47 5.94 -8.87 6.43
C PHE A 47 6.07 -10.33 6.86
N ASN A 48 4.97 -11.08 6.75
CA ASN A 48 4.87 -12.48 7.13
C ASN A 48 3.89 -13.22 6.20
N GLU A 49 3.85 -14.55 6.30
CA GLU A 49 3.03 -15.38 5.40
C GLU A 49 1.51 -15.06 5.43
N ARG A 50 1.02 -14.35 6.45
CA ARG A 50 -0.40 -13.98 6.57
C ARG A 50 -0.74 -12.69 5.83
N ASN A 51 0.18 -11.73 5.79
CA ASN A 51 -0.04 -10.42 5.16
C ASN A 51 0.67 -10.27 3.81
N ASP A 52 1.61 -11.16 3.49
CA ASP A 52 2.42 -11.10 2.27
C ASP A 52 2.66 -12.50 1.69
N ALA A 53 1.57 -13.21 1.38
CA ALA A 53 1.63 -14.57 0.84
C ALA A 53 2.35 -14.65 -0.52
N HIS A 54 2.40 -13.54 -1.26
CA HIS A 54 3.02 -13.44 -2.57
C HIS A 54 4.45 -12.89 -2.54
N GLY A 55 4.93 -12.35 -1.40
CA GLY A 55 6.25 -11.73 -1.31
C GLY A 55 6.35 -10.44 -2.10
N GLU A 56 5.23 -9.73 -2.28
CA GLU A 56 5.12 -8.52 -3.08
C GLU A 56 5.13 -7.25 -2.23
N HIS A 57 5.06 -7.38 -0.90
CA HIS A 57 5.00 -6.24 0.02
C HIS A 57 3.85 -5.28 -0.34
N ASP A 58 2.72 -5.83 -0.77
CA ASP A 58 1.57 -5.11 -1.30
C ASP A 58 0.46 -4.93 -0.25
N PHE A 59 0.58 -5.54 0.92
CA PHE A 59 -0.38 -5.41 2.01
C PHE A 59 0.29 -5.40 3.37
N GLY A 60 -0.27 -4.64 4.31
CA GLY A 60 0.15 -4.63 5.70
C GLY A 60 -0.91 -4.07 6.63
N SER A 61 -0.73 -4.31 7.93
CA SER A 61 -1.65 -3.85 8.96
C SER A 61 -0.92 -3.52 10.26
N PHE A 62 -1.41 -2.52 10.98
CA PHE A 62 -0.89 -2.11 12.28
C PHE A 62 -1.99 -1.47 13.13
N GLU A 63 -1.80 -1.45 14.44
CA GLU A 63 -2.70 -0.76 15.35
C GLU A 63 -2.30 0.71 15.50
N PHE A 64 -3.28 1.60 15.43
CA PHE A 64 -3.15 3.03 15.64
C PHE A 64 -4.32 3.54 16.48
N ALA A 65 -4.06 4.21 17.61
CA ALA A 65 -5.09 4.72 18.52
C ALA A 65 -6.18 3.69 18.91
N GLY A 66 -5.80 2.41 19.06
CA GLY A 66 -6.74 1.32 19.37
C GLY A 66 -7.63 0.88 18.21
N LYS A 67 -7.34 1.35 16.99
CA LYS A 67 -7.98 0.94 15.74
C LYS A 67 -6.97 0.19 14.88
N LEU A 68 -7.44 -0.85 14.20
CA LEU A 68 -6.62 -1.59 13.24
C LEU A 68 -6.66 -0.85 11.90
N VAL A 69 -5.50 -0.43 11.41
CA VAL A 69 -5.31 0.24 10.13
C VAL A 69 -4.71 -0.75 9.15
N PHE A 70 -5.31 -0.82 7.96
CA PHE A 70 -4.82 -1.57 6.81
C PHE A 70 -4.25 -0.62 5.78
N TRP A 71 -3.22 -1.08 5.09
CA TRP A 71 -2.76 -0.44 3.87
C TRP A 71 -2.50 -1.49 2.80
N LYS A 72 -2.72 -1.11 1.54
CA LYS A 72 -2.45 -1.99 0.41
C LYS A 72 -2.06 -1.25 -0.86
N PHE A 73 -1.38 -1.94 -1.76
CA PHE A 73 -1.17 -1.53 -3.15
C PHE A 73 -2.17 -2.23 -4.07
N ASP A 74 -2.87 -1.42 -4.87
CA ASP A 74 -3.59 -1.90 -6.05
C ASP A 74 -2.82 -1.49 -7.31
N TYR A 75 -2.78 -2.39 -8.30
CA TYR A 75 -2.07 -2.17 -9.57
C TYR A 75 -3.06 -1.95 -10.72
N TYR A 76 -3.02 -0.76 -11.30
CA TYR A 76 -3.84 -0.38 -12.43
C TYR A 76 -3.00 -0.07 -13.67
N ASP A 77 -3.62 -0.06 -14.84
CA ASP A 77 -3.09 0.63 -16.01
C ASP A 77 -2.93 2.14 -15.76
N LEU A 78 -2.24 2.84 -16.65
CA LEU A 78 -1.89 4.26 -16.45
C LEU A 78 -3.11 5.19 -16.39
N ASP A 79 -4.22 4.80 -17.00
CA ASP A 79 -5.51 5.47 -17.01
C ASP A 79 -6.43 5.09 -15.83
N LEU A 80 -6.02 4.13 -14.99
CA LEU A 80 -6.75 3.66 -13.81
C LEU A 80 -8.12 3.02 -14.09
N LEU A 81 -8.28 2.41 -15.26
CA LEU A 81 -9.54 1.78 -15.67
C LEU A 81 -9.51 0.26 -15.48
N MET A 82 -8.36 -0.36 -15.76
CA MET A 82 -8.18 -1.80 -15.71
C MET A 82 -7.02 -2.18 -14.80
N ARG A 83 -6.92 -3.47 -14.47
CA ARG A 83 -5.73 -3.99 -13.80
C ARG A 83 -4.51 -3.88 -14.71
N SER A 84 -3.36 -3.56 -14.13
CA SER A 84 -2.10 -3.52 -14.89
C SER A 84 -1.81 -4.88 -15.55
N PRO A 85 -1.32 -4.90 -16.80
CA PRO A 85 -0.82 -6.11 -17.43
C PRO A 85 0.52 -6.58 -16.84
N ASP A 86 1.32 -5.68 -16.25
CA ASP A 86 2.60 -6.02 -15.62
C ASP A 86 2.91 -5.15 -14.38
N PRO A 87 2.49 -5.58 -13.17
CA PRO A 87 2.82 -4.92 -11.91
C PRO A 87 4.32 -4.65 -11.71
N SER A 88 5.20 -5.45 -12.31
CA SER A 88 6.65 -5.28 -12.20
C SER A 88 7.23 -4.23 -13.16
N ASP A 89 6.42 -3.66 -14.06
CA ASP A 89 6.80 -2.62 -15.01
C ASP A 89 6.11 -1.29 -14.68
N PRO A 90 6.86 -0.29 -14.16
CA PRO A 90 6.31 1.03 -13.86
C PRO A 90 5.91 1.83 -15.11
N ALA A 91 6.36 1.44 -16.32
CA ALA A 91 5.98 2.12 -17.55
C ALA A 91 4.53 1.81 -17.98
N VAL A 92 3.92 0.76 -17.43
CA VAL A 92 2.53 0.34 -17.74
C VAL A 92 1.67 0.19 -16.48
N THR A 93 2.22 0.44 -15.30
CA THR A 93 1.53 0.29 -14.01
C THR A 93 1.46 1.59 -13.24
N ALA A 94 0.24 2.01 -12.91
CA ALA A 94 -0.02 2.96 -11.84
C ALA A 94 -0.28 2.21 -10.53
N ARG A 95 0.53 2.50 -9.50
CA ARG A 95 0.33 1.98 -8.14
C ARG A 95 -0.58 2.90 -7.35
N VAL A 96 -1.54 2.31 -6.65
CA VAL A 96 -2.41 3.04 -5.73
C VAL A 96 -2.22 2.47 -4.33
N LEU A 97 -1.63 3.27 -3.44
CA LEU A 97 -1.54 2.99 -2.01
C LEU A 97 -2.84 3.43 -1.34
N THR A 98 -3.63 2.48 -0.89
CA THR A 98 -4.85 2.75 -0.11
C THR A 98 -4.57 2.51 1.37
N VAL A 99 -4.87 3.49 2.23
CA VAL A 99 -4.81 3.36 3.70
C VAL A 99 -6.23 3.50 4.25
N MET A 100 -6.67 2.52 5.04
CA MET A 100 -8.05 2.41 5.51
C MET A 100 -8.14 1.74 6.88
N LEU A 101 -9.26 1.92 7.59
CA LEU A 101 -9.51 1.11 8.78
C LEU A 101 -9.84 -0.32 8.37
N ALA A 102 -9.49 -1.29 9.22
CA ALA A 102 -9.85 -2.69 9.02
C ALA A 102 -11.38 -2.90 8.99
N GLU A 103 -12.15 -2.03 9.64
CA GLU A 103 -13.62 -2.04 9.61
C GLU A 103 -14.20 -1.59 8.25
N GLU A 104 -13.36 -0.97 7.39
CA GLU A 104 -13.72 -0.49 6.05
C GLU A 104 -13.25 -1.45 4.93
N TYR A 105 -12.58 -2.55 5.30
CA TYR A 105 -12.04 -3.59 4.41
C TYR A 105 -12.94 -4.82 4.34
#